data_AF-A0A385Q645-F1
#
_entry.id   AF-A0A385Q645-F1
#
_cell.length_a   1.000
_cell.length_b   1.000
_cell.length_c   1.000
_cell.angle_alpha   90.00
_cell.angle_beta   90.00
_cell.angle_gamma   90.00
#
_symmetry.space_group_name_H-M   'P 1'
#
loop_
_entity.id
_entity.type
_entity.pdbx_description
1 polymer ?
#
loop_
_entity_poly.entity_id
_entity_poly.type
_entity_poly.pdbx_seq_one_letter_code
_entity_poly.pdbx_strand_id
1 'polypeptide(L)'
;MEQYLDKKNCLSGNPITADIVISIGRGIKDKDYFDKVLNLADILQAQVVGSRPMLDLGWLSIDREVGLSGLKVSPRICLTLGVSGTNFHTMGLLGSKLIISVNNDRKANIFNIANYCVVEDVRKIIDDLLVKTSRKRFENIFDIESFLLKYFCKYKTNKI
;
A
#
# COMPACT_ATOMS: atom_id res chain seq x y z
N MET A 1 -13.08 -3.62 13.86
CA MET A 1 -12.89 -2.64 12.77
C MET A 1 -13.35 -1.26 13.20
N GLU A 2 -14.54 -1.14 13.82
CA GLU A 2 -14.98 0.08 14.53
C GLU A 2 -13.90 0.66 15.46
N GLN A 3 -13.18 -0.20 16.21
CA GLN A 3 -12.06 0.24 17.06
C GLN A 3 -10.94 1.03 16.35
N TYR A 4 -10.77 0.83 15.03
CA TYR A 4 -9.73 1.49 14.22
C TYR A 4 -10.26 2.71 13.48
N LEU A 5 -11.49 2.64 12.98
CA LEU A 5 -12.13 3.70 12.22
C LEU A 5 -12.19 5.02 13.01
N ASP A 6 -12.40 4.93 14.33
CA ASP A 6 -12.49 6.11 15.21
C ASP A 6 -11.13 6.72 15.60
N LYS A 7 -10.00 6.05 15.30
CA LYS A 7 -8.67 6.48 15.78
C LYS A 7 -7.65 6.78 14.69
N LYS A 8 -7.90 6.39 13.43
CA LYS A 8 -6.88 6.42 12.37
C LYS A 8 -7.38 7.11 11.10
N ASN A 9 -6.76 8.23 10.76
CA ASN A 9 -7.09 9.03 9.57
C ASN A 9 -6.95 8.24 8.26
N CYS A 10 -5.98 7.31 8.20
CA CYS A 10 -5.78 6.43 7.05
C CYS A 10 -6.90 5.41 6.80
N LEU A 11 -7.84 5.23 7.75
CA LEU A 11 -9.00 4.34 7.65
C LEU A 11 -10.36 5.06 7.72
N SER A 12 -10.40 6.36 8.00
CA SER A 12 -11.63 7.16 8.01
C SER A 12 -11.79 8.08 6.79
N GLY A 13 -10.70 8.40 6.07
CA GLY A 13 -10.75 9.26 4.88
C GLY A 13 -11.30 8.56 3.63
N ASN A 14 -11.52 9.28 2.53
CA ASN A 14 -11.99 8.68 1.27
C ASN A 14 -10.82 8.21 0.39
N PRO A 15 -10.61 6.89 0.19
CA PRO A 15 -9.53 6.37 -0.66
C PRO A 15 -9.68 6.67 -2.15
N ILE A 16 -10.89 6.98 -2.66
CA ILE A 16 -11.11 7.33 -4.08
C ILE A 16 -10.47 8.68 -4.40
N THR A 17 -10.54 9.63 -3.48
CA THR A 17 -10.01 10.99 -3.65
C THR A 17 -8.61 11.16 -3.04
N ALA A 18 -8.00 10.08 -2.56
CA ALA A 18 -6.71 10.14 -1.89
C ALA A 18 -5.57 10.27 -2.91
N ASP A 19 -4.61 11.14 -2.59
CA ASP A 19 -3.38 11.32 -3.36
C ASP A 19 -2.44 10.12 -3.26
N ILE A 20 -2.43 9.45 -2.11
CA ILE A 20 -1.60 8.28 -1.82
C ILE A 20 -2.49 7.18 -1.26
N VAL A 21 -2.32 5.96 -1.79
CA VAL A 21 -2.99 4.77 -1.29
C VAL A 21 -1.96 3.68 -0.98
N ILE A 22 -2.12 3.03 0.18
CA ILE A 22 -1.41 1.79 0.50
C ILE A 22 -2.37 0.62 0.34
N SER A 23 -2.11 -0.25 -0.63
CA SER A 23 -2.88 -1.48 -0.86
C SER A 23 -2.22 -2.66 -0.16
N ILE A 24 -2.92 -3.29 0.78
CA ILE A 24 -2.42 -4.47 1.51
C ILE A 24 -3.10 -5.78 1.09
N GLY A 25 -2.35 -6.87 1.24
CA GLY A 25 -2.83 -8.22 0.98
C GLY A 25 -2.36 -9.23 2.04
N ARG A 26 -2.63 -10.52 1.77
CA ARG A 26 -2.30 -11.63 2.70
C ARG A 26 -0.84 -11.70 3.12
N GLY A 27 0.07 -11.10 2.35
CA GLY A 27 1.50 -11.05 2.67
C GLY A 27 1.81 -10.32 3.99
N ILE A 28 0.88 -9.53 4.54
CA ILE A 28 1.04 -8.88 5.85
C ILE A 28 1.03 -9.89 7.01
N LYS A 29 0.30 -11.01 6.87
CA LYS A 29 0.21 -12.17 7.78
C LYS A 29 -0.37 -11.94 9.17
N ASP A 30 0.02 -10.91 9.91
CA ASP A 30 -0.38 -10.73 11.30
C ASP A 30 -0.87 -9.31 11.63
N LYS A 31 -1.55 -9.19 12.78
CA LYS A 31 -2.23 -7.97 13.25
C LYS A 31 -1.22 -6.87 13.61
N ASP A 32 -0.08 -7.24 14.18
CA ASP A 32 0.95 -6.28 14.60
C ASP A 32 1.55 -5.56 13.39
N TYR A 33 1.79 -6.30 12.30
CA TYR A 33 2.24 -5.69 11.04
C TYR A 33 1.13 -4.90 10.35
N PHE A 34 -0.14 -5.26 10.50
CA PHE A 34 -1.25 -4.42 10.06
C PHE A 34 -1.23 -3.05 10.78
N ASP A 35 -1.08 -3.02 12.10
CA ASP A 35 -0.98 -1.77 12.87
C ASP A 35 0.21 -0.91 12.46
N LYS A 36 1.36 -1.54 12.16
CA LYS A 36 2.53 -0.87 11.60
C LYS A 36 2.24 -0.24 10.23
N VAL A 37 1.48 -0.92 9.36
CA VAL A 37 1.04 -0.34 8.09
C VAL A 37 0.15 0.87 8.32
N LEU A 38 -0.78 0.83 9.28
CA LEU A 38 -1.64 1.99 9.59
C LEU A 38 -0.79 3.19 10.05
N ASN A 39 0.20 2.96 10.91
CA ASN A 39 1.13 4.01 11.34
C ASN A 39 1.92 4.58 10.16
N LEU A 40 2.42 3.71 9.28
CA LEU A 40 3.12 4.15 8.07
C LEU A 40 2.21 4.97 7.16
N ALA A 41 0.95 4.54 7.00
CA ALA A 41 -0.04 5.24 6.18
C ALA A 41 -0.32 6.64 6.72
N ASP A 42 -0.50 6.80 8.04
CA ASP A 42 -0.69 8.12 8.65
C ASP A 42 0.52 9.03 8.41
N ILE A 43 1.75 8.53 8.57
CA ILE A 43 2.98 9.31 8.33
C ILE A 43 3.08 9.76 6.87
N LEU A 44 2.69 8.89 5.94
CA LEU A 44 2.66 9.17 4.51
C LEU A 44 1.37 9.88 4.05
N GLN A 45 0.48 10.25 4.98
CA GLN A 45 -0.82 10.88 4.67
C GLN A 45 -1.64 10.07 3.64
N ALA A 46 -1.51 8.75 3.68
CA ALA A 46 -2.11 7.82 2.74
C ALA A 46 -3.40 7.21 3.29
N GLN A 47 -4.29 6.79 2.39
CA GLN A 47 -5.42 5.93 2.73
C GLN A 47 -5.05 4.46 2.56
N VAL A 48 -5.51 3.61 3.47
CA VAL A 48 -5.31 2.16 3.37
C VAL A 48 -6.51 1.52 2.69
N VAL A 49 -6.20 0.61 1.76
CA VAL A 49 -7.16 -0.25 1.07
C VAL A 49 -6.59 -1.67 0.99
N GLY A 50 -7.36 -2.65 0.55
CA GLY A 50 -6.83 -3.99 0.44
C GLY A 50 -7.65 -4.96 -0.38
N SER A 51 -7.07 -6.14 -0.56
CA SER A 51 -7.72 -7.27 -1.21
C SER A 51 -8.75 -7.94 -0.28
N ARG A 52 -9.70 -8.69 -0.85
CA ARG A 52 -10.73 -9.44 -0.11
C ARG A 52 -10.24 -10.20 1.13
N PRO A 53 -9.10 -10.91 1.11
CA PRO A 53 -8.61 -11.59 2.31
C PRO A 53 -8.42 -10.70 3.56
N MET A 54 -8.20 -9.40 3.38
CA MET A 54 -8.07 -8.46 4.51
C MET A 54 -9.41 -8.18 5.17
N LEU A 55 -10.50 -8.28 4.42
CA LEU A 55 -11.87 -8.19 4.93
C LEU A 55 -12.26 -9.49 5.62
N ASP A 56 -11.88 -10.64 5.04
CA ASP A 56 -12.17 -11.95 5.63
C ASP A 56 -11.48 -12.10 7.01
N LEU A 57 -10.33 -11.45 7.21
CA LEU A 57 -9.65 -11.33 8.52
C LEU A 57 -10.25 -10.25 9.44
N GLY A 58 -11.23 -9.47 8.98
CA GLY A 58 -11.85 -8.37 9.71
C GLY A 58 -10.93 -7.17 9.94
N TRP A 59 -9.87 -7.02 9.14
CA TRP A 59 -8.90 -5.93 9.28
C TRP A 59 -9.35 -4.68 8.52
N LEU A 60 -10.01 -4.86 7.37
CA LEU A 60 -10.55 -3.79 6.54
C LEU A 60 -12.06 -3.98 6.33
N SER A 61 -12.78 -2.87 6.16
CA SER A 61 -14.20 -2.85 5.80
C SER A 61 -14.43 -3.10 4.32
N ILE A 62 -15.69 -3.35 3.97
CA ILE A 62 -16.14 -3.51 2.59
C ILE A 62 -15.86 -2.27 1.72
N ASP A 63 -15.97 -1.06 2.29
CA ASP A 63 -15.63 0.19 1.61
C ASP A 63 -14.11 0.39 1.41
N ARG A 64 -13.28 -0.57 1.83
CA ARG A 64 -11.83 -0.58 1.60
C ARG A 64 -11.38 -1.69 0.66
N GLU A 65 -12.29 -2.53 0.19
CA GLU A 65 -11.98 -3.55 -0.82
C GLU A 65 -11.69 -2.91 -2.16
N VAL A 66 -10.54 -3.24 -2.75
CA VAL A 66 -10.18 -2.81 -4.11
C VAL A 66 -10.29 -3.96 -5.09
N GLY A 67 -10.87 -3.69 -6.25
CA GLY A 67 -10.91 -4.64 -7.36
C GLY A 67 -12.09 -4.44 -8.30
N LEU A 68 -12.37 -5.43 -9.15
CA LEU A 68 -13.44 -5.39 -10.15
C LEU A 68 -14.82 -5.02 -9.55
N SER A 69 -15.19 -5.66 -8.44
CA SER A 69 -16.46 -5.44 -7.73
C SER A 69 -16.34 -4.46 -6.55
N GLY A 70 -15.12 -4.04 -6.22
CA GLY A 70 -14.84 -3.12 -5.12
C GLY A 70 -14.55 -1.71 -5.62
N LEU A 71 -13.76 -0.98 -4.85
CA LEU A 71 -13.26 0.33 -5.22
C LEU A 71 -12.31 0.26 -6.41
N LYS A 72 -12.39 1.31 -7.24
CA LYS A 72 -11.38 1.68 -8.22
C LYS A 72 -10.76 2.99 -7.75
N VAL A 73 -9.45 2.97 -7.49
CA VAL A 73 -8.70 4.12 -7.00
C VAL A 73 -7.68 4.54 -8.04
N SER A 74 -7.47 5.84 -8.16
CA SER A 74 -6.52 6.44 -9.12
C SER A 74 -5.58 7.44 -8.44
N PRO A 75 -4.88 7.03 -7.36
CA PRO A 75 -3.99 7.92 -6.62
C PRO A 75 -2.79 8.33 -7.48
N ARG A 76 -2.10 9.38 -7.05
CA ARG A 76 -0.79 9.71 -7.60
C ARG A 76 0.24 8.64 -7.26
N ILE A 77 0.22 8.12 -6.03
CA ILE A 77 1.10 7.05 -5.57
C ILE A 77 0.28 5.90 -5.01
N CYS A 78 0.49 4.71 -5.54
CA CYS A 78 -0.01 3.46 -4.99
C CYS A 78 1.16 2.61 -4.51
N LEU A 79 1.23 2.36 -3.21
CA LEU A 79 2.19 1.43 -2.61
C LEU A 79 1.49 0.12 -2.29
N THR A 80 1.88 -0.98 -2.93
CA THR A 80 1.30 -2.30 -2.67
C THR A 80 2.24 -3.12 -1.79
N LEU A 81 1.71 -3.66 -0.69
CA LEU A 81 2.47 -4.38 0.33
C LEU A 81 1.89 -5.79 0.52
N GLY A 82 2.62 -6.81 0.05
CA GLY A 82 2.22 -8.20 0.22
C GLY A 82 0.96 -8.58 -0.57
N VAL A 83 0.73 -7.93 -1.70
CA VAL A 83 -0.40 -8.18 -2.61
C VAL A 83 0.05 -9.09 -3.76
N SER A 84 -0.62 -10.22 -4.00
CA SER A 84 -0.28 -11.11 -5.13
C SER A 84 -0.74 -10.56 -6.49
N GLY A 85 -1.79 -9.73 -6.51
CA GLY A 85 -2.30 -9.08 -7.72
C GLY A 85 -3.17 -9.98 -8.59
N THR A 86 -4.21 -10.61 -8.01
CA THR A 86 -5.24 -11.27 -8.83
C THR A 86 -5.81 -10.29 -9.86
N ASN A 87 -6.21 -10.78 -11.04
CA ASN A 87 -6.74 -9.93 -12.11
C ASN A 87 -7.87 -9.01 -11.62
N PHE A 88 -8.70 -9.49 -10.70
CA PHE A 88 -9.76 -8.68 -10.11
C PHE A 88 -9.22 -7.55 -9.23
N HIS A 89 -8.21 -7.79 -8.40
CA HIS A 89 -7.61 -6.75 -7.54
C HIS A 89 -6.90 -5.67 -8.36
N THR A 90 -6.11 -6.09 -9.36
CA THR A 90 -5.31 -5.16 -10.18
C THR A 90 -6.17 -4.18 -10.96
N MET A 91 -7.36 -4.59 -11.42
CA MET A 91 -8.32 -3.69 -12.09
C MET A 91 -8.74 -2.47 -11.26
N GLY A 92 -8.71 -2.58 -9.93
CA GLY A 92 -9.01 -1.47 -9.04
C GLY A 92 -7.85 -0.50 -8.81
N LEU A 93 -6.63 -0.83 -9.27
CA LEU A 93 -5.41 -0.04 -9.09
C LEU A 93 -4.85 0.56 -10.39
N LEU A 94 -5.30 0.10 -11.56
CA LEU A 94 -4.75 0.47 -12.88
C LEU A 94 -4.72 1.98 -13.17
N GLY A 95 -5.59 2.77 -12.54
CA GLY A 95 -5.62 4.23 -12.71
C GLY A 95 -4.52 4.99 -11.97
N SER A 96 -3.69 4.31 -11.17
CA SER A 96 -2.64 4.93 -10.38
C SER A 96 -1.49 5.43 -11.26
N LYS A 97 -0.95 6.63 -10.99
CA LYS A 97 0.16 7.19 -11.78
C LYS A 97 1.50 6.49 -11.51
N LEU A 98 1.78 6.19 -10.25
CA LEU A 98 2.98 5.50 -9.80
C LEU A 98 2.60 4.33 -8.90
N ILE A 99 2.86 3.12 -9.35
CA ILE A 99 2.67 1.89 -8.58
C ILE A 99 4.04 1.35 -8.16
N ILE A 100 4.27 1.34 -6.84
CA ILE A 100 5.43 0.70 -6.22
C ILE A 100 4.92 -0.57 -5.54
N SER A 101 5.51 -1.72 -5.87
CA SER A 101 5.05 -3.00 -5.36
C SER A 101 6.14 -3.76 -4.63
N VAL A 102 5.82 -4.20 -3.42
CA VAL A 102 6.68 -5.00 -2.56
C VAL A 102 6.04 -6.37 -2.36
N ASN A 103 6.70 -7.40 -2.87
CA ASN A 103 6.29 -8.78 -2.71
C ASN A 103 7.53 -9.68 -2.63
N ASN A 104 7.48 -10.76 -1.87
CA ASN A 104 8.59 -11.72 -1.80
C ASN A 104 8.58 -12.72 -2.97
N ASP A 105 7.44 -12.87 -3.64
CA ASP A 105 7.29 -13.70 -4.83
C ASP A 105 7.65 -12.91 -6.10
N ARG A 106 8.75 -13.31 -6.75
CA ARG A 106 9.19 -12.75 -8.05
C ARG A 106 8.15 -12.89 -9.15
N LYS A 107 7.23 -13.84 -9.04
CA LYS A 107 6.20 -14.15 -10.03
C LYS A 107 4.84 -13.53 -9.68
N ALA A 108 4.78 -12.65 -8.68
CA ALA A 108 3.54 -12.02 -8.28
C ALA A 108 2.95 -11.17 -9.43
N ASN A 109 1.70 -11.45 -9.80
CA ASN A 109 0.99 -10.78 -10.89
C ASN A 109 0.86 -9.26 -10.69
N ILE A 110 0.94 -8.77 -9.44
CA ILE A 110 0.94 -7.33 -9.14
C ILE A 110 2.08 -6.59 -9.86
N PHE A 111 3.20 -7.27 -10.11
CA PHE A 111 4.35 -6.69 -10.82
C PHE A 111 4.06 -6.37 -12.28
N ASN A 112 3.04 -6.98 -12.90
CA ASN A 112 2.66 -6.68 -14.28
C ASN A 112 2.10 -5.26 -14.45
N ILE A 113 1.55 -4.67 -13.38
CA ILE A 113 1.03 -3.30 -13.39
C ILE A 113 1.94 -2.31 -12.66
N ALA A 114 2.97 -2.79 -11.96
CA ALA A 114 3.84 -1.95 -11.15
C ALA A 114 4.88 -1.21 -12.00
N ASN A 115 5.15 0.04 -11.64
CA ASN A 115 6.27 0.79 -12.20
C ASN A 115 7.59 0.42 -11.51
N TYR A 116 7.54 0.11 -10.22
CA TYR A 116 8.67 -0.36 -9.42
C TYR A 116 8.33 -1.69 -8.75
N CYS A 117 9.07 -2.74 -9.09
CA CYS A 117 8.92 -4.07 -8.51
C CYS A 117 10.04 -4.32 -7.50
N VAL A 118 9.67 -4.66 -6.27
CA VAL A 118 10.59 -4.89 -5.16
C VAL A 118 10.38 -6.31 -4.66
N VAL A 119 11.39 -7.15 -4.89
CA VAL A 119 11.39 -8.55 -4.47
C VAL A 119 12.06 -8.67 -3.10
N GLU A 120 11.30 -8.49 -2.03
CA GLU A 120 11.82 -8.54 -0.65
C GLU A 120 10.71 -8.92 0.35
N ASP A 121 11.09 -9.29 1.58
CA ASP A 121 10.11 -9.44 2.67
C ASP A 121 9.45 -8.08 2.98
N VAL A 122 8.14 -8.02 2.79
CA VAL A 122 7.31 -6.83 3.03
C VAL A 122 7.48 -6.27 4.44
N ARG A 123 7.70 -7.13 5.44
CA ARG A 123 7.83 -6.75 6.85
C ARG A 123 9.11 -5.97 7.09
N LYS A 124 10.22 -6.40 6.50
CA LYS A 124 11.50 -5.66 6.54
C LYS A 124 11.34 -4.28 5.91
N ILE A 125 10.61 -4.19 4.80
CA ILE A 125 10.37 -2.91 4.13
C ILE A 125 9.52 -1.98 5.00
N ILE A 126 8.46 -2.49 5.62
CA ILE A 126 7.61 -1.71 6.55
C ILE A 126 8.45 -1.18 7.72
N ASP A 127 9.25 -2.04 8.36
CA ASP A 127 10.09 -1.67 9.50
C ASP A 127 11.15 -0.61 9.10
N ASP A 128 11.86 -0.80 7.98
CA ASP A 128 12.87 0.15 7.50
C ASP A 128 12.24 1.50 7.09
N LEU A 129 11.05 1.48 6.48
CA LEU A 129 10.31 2.70 6.15
C LEU A 129 9.90 3.45 7.42
N LEU A 130 9.31 2.78 8.41
CA LEU A 130 8.91 3.41 9.69
C LEU A 130 10.10 4.08 10.39
N VAL A 131 11.25 3.41 10.43
CA VAL A 131 12.47 3.99 11.00
C VAL A 131 12.87 5.25 10.23
N LYS A 132 12.92 5.19 8.90
CA LYS A 132 13.36 6.30 8.04
C LYS A 132 12.37 7.47 7.99
N THR A 133 11.09 7.24 8.23
CA THR A 133 10.05 8.26 8.22
C THR A 133 9.76 8.84 9.61
N SER A 134 10.10 8.13 10.69
CA SER A 134 9.78 8.53 12.08
C SER A 134 10.17 9.96 12.47
N ARG A 135 11.26 10.50 11.90
CA ARG A 135 11.75 11.87 12.16
C ARG A 135 11.56 12.82 10.99
N LYS A 136 10.85 12.39 9.94
CA LYS A 136 10.60 13.19 8.75
C LYS A 136 9.25 13.86 8.87
N ARG A 137 9.22 15.14 8.48
CA ARG A 137 8.00 15.86 8.20
C ARG A 137 7.92 16.06 6.70
N PHE A 138 6.86 15.56 6.08
CA PHE A 138 6.58 15.78 4.67
C PHE A 138 5.62 16.97 4.57
N GLU A 139 5.99 17.99 3.81
CA GLU A 139 5.17 19.20 3.67
C GLU A 139 4.14 19.04 2.56
N ASN A 140 4.51 18.30 1.52
CA ASN A 140 3.66 18.06 0.36
C ASN A 140 3.90 16.67 -0.24
N ILE A 141 3.07 16.31 -1.22
CA ILE A 141 3.13 15.00 -1.88
C ILE A 141 4.45 14.76 -2.63
N PHE A 142 5.08 15.79 -3.19
CA PHE A 142 6.32 15.64 -3.95
C PHE A 142 7.50 15.26 -3.05
N ASP A 143 7.50 15.69 -1.79
CA ASP A 143 8.48 15.25 -0.79
C ASP A 143 8.36 13.75 -0.52
N ILE A 144 7.13 13.25 -0.43
CA ILE A 144 6.82 11.84 -0.21
C ILE A 144 7.22 11.03 -1.44
N GLU A 145 6.84 11.49 -2.64
CA GLU A 145 7.20 10.87 -3.91
C GLU A 145 8.72 10.74 -4.04
N SER A 146 9.44 11.84 -3.82
CA SER A 146 10.90 11.90 -3.90
C SER A 146 11.56 10.98 -2.86
N PHE A 147 11.02 10.95 -1.64
CA PHE A 147 11.50 10.04 -0.60
C PHE A 147 11.31 8.57 -0.98
N LEU A 148 10.11 8.18 -1.43
CA LEU A 148 9.81 6.80 -1.79
C LEU A 148 10.64 6.36 -3.00
N LEU A 149 10.75 7.19 -4.04
CA LEU A 149 11.58 6.89 -5.20
C LEU A 149 13.05 6.74 -4.82
N LYS A 150 13.60 7.65 -4.01
CA LYS A 150 14.99 7.54 -3.51
C LYS A 150 15.18 6.29 -2.65
N TYR A 151 14.23 6.00 -1.77
CA TYR A 151 14.26 4.82 -0.91
C TYR A 151 14.24 3.53 -1.72
N PHE A 152 13.33 3.41 -2.69
CA PHE A 152 13.16 2.20 -3.49
C PHE A 152 14.16 2.05 -4.63
N CYS A 153 14.90 3.11 -4.98
CA CYS A 153 15.96 3.05 -5.97
C CYS A 153 17.02 1.98 -5.65
N LYS A 154 17.30 1.71 -4.36
CA LYS A 154 18.23 0.65 -3.93
C LYS A 154 17.76 -0.78 -4.26
N TYR A 155 16.47 -0.95 -4.54
CA TYR A 155 15.86 -2.23 -4.89
C TYR A 155 15.50 -2.33 -6.37
N LYS A 156 15.89 -1.34 -7.19
CA LYS A 156 15.54 -1.30 -8.60
C LYS A 156 16.18 -2.49 -9.31
N THR A 157 15.39 -3.53 -9.53
CA THR A 157 15.75 -4.60 -10.46
C THR A 157 15.44 -4.11 -11.87
N ASN A 158 16.32 -4.42 -12.84
CA ASN A 158 15.91 -4.35 -14.25
C ASN A 158 14.62 -5.15 -14.39
N LYS A 159 13.62 -4.56 -15.03
CA LYS A 159 12.27 -5.10 -15.23
C LYS A 159 12.34 -6.63 -15.44
N ILE A 160 11.69 -7.40 -14.55
CA ILE A 160 11.64 -8.87 -14.60
C ILE A 160 10.79 -9.29 -15.80
#